data_AF-A0A7R8L6C5-F1
#
_entry.id   AF-A0A7R8L6C5-F1
#
_cell.length_a   1.000
_cell.length_b   1.000
_cell.length_c   1.000
_cell.angle_alpha   90.00
_cell.angle_beta   90.00
_cell.angle_gamma   90.00
#
_symmetry.space_group_name_H-M   'P 1'
#
loop_
_entity.id
_entity.type
_entity.pdbx_description
1 polymer ?
#
loop_
_entity_poly.entity_id
_entity_poly.type
_entity_poly.pdbx_seq_one_letter_code
_entity_poly.pdbx_strand_id
1 'polypeptide(L)'
;MERRKGAGQESPNSAARPAQLHRTLSAVDLMLLGVGAIVGAGIFVLTGVAAATAAGPGLILSFVVAGLACLFAALCYAEFASMVPTAGSAYSYASLSMGEFAGWLTGWNLILAYLLTGAVVAIGWSGYFQELLSGIGISLPAAFGKAPHEGGWLNLPAALIALGLSGVLALGARESARFNHWIVGVKLGVIALFLVAAAPHVRPENWQPLLPFGWKGVMAGAALIFFAYVGFDAVSTAAEEAKEPQRDLPRGILGSLAVCTLLYILVGVVLTGIVPYRLLNVKDPVAFALVRVGERTAANLVAVGAIAGITSALLVNMYGQSRVFFAMCRDGLLPASLGRIHPVSRTPVRMIVLIGAVIAGIAGFFPIETVAELTNMGALAAFMVVALGVLVLRKKSPGLRRPFQVPAMPWTALAAIGSCGYLMTNLSRKTMVWFAAWMAAGALLYLLVLWGRPGRPAHAVLTRGAAEGEQTVPLPEDLWFATPSDSSS
;
A
#
# COMPACT_ATOMS: atom_id res chain seq x y z
N MET A 1 -50.33 19.32 -52.32
CA MET A 1 -48.95 19.81 -52.59
C MET A 1 -48.53 20.64 -51.39
N GLU A 2 -47.41 20.27 -50.77
CA GLU A 2 -46.63 20.99 -49.73
C GLU A 2 -47.15 21.23 -48.28
N ARG A 3 -46.30 20.74 -47.36
CA ARG A 3 -45.85 21.25 -46.05
C ARG A 3 -46.84 21.41 -44.87
N ARG A 4 -46.65 20.58 -43.83
CA ARG A 4 -46.37 21.06 -42.44
C ARG A 4 -45.76 19.98 -41.52
N LYS A 5 -44.84 20.48 -40.69
CA LYS A 5 -43.96 19.88 -39.68
C LYS A 5 -44.63 18.93 -38.68
N GLY A 6 -43.94 17.84 -38.35
CA GLY A 6 -44.04 17.13 -37.08
C GLY A 6 -42.63 16.96 -36.50
N ALA A 7 -42.28 17.78 -35.53
CA ALA A 7 -41.03 17.67 -34.79
C ALA A 7 -41.11 16.44 -33.86
N GLY A 8 -40.38 15.38 -34.18
CA GLY A 8 -40.07 14.33 -33.22
C GLY A 8 -38.98 14.84 -32.28
N GLN A 9 -39.37 15.16 -31.05
CA GLN A 9 -38.45 15.38 -29.94
C GLN A 9 -37.61 14.11 -29.72
N GLU A 10 -36.37 14.14 -30.20
CA GLU A 10 -35.32 13.29 -29.62
C GLU A 10 -35.15 13.70 -28.17
N SER A 11 -35.40 12.77 -27.26
CA SER A 11 -35.24 12.97 -25.82
C SER A 11 -33.74 13.20 -25.50
N PRO A 12 -33.34 14.35 -24.95
CA PRO A 12 -31.96 14.62 -24.58
C PRO A 12 -31.67 14.00 -23.22
N ASN A 13 -31.65 12.66 -23.15
CA ASN A 13 -31.22 11.98 -21.93
C ASN A 13 -30.57 10.62 -22.22
N SER A 14 -29.55 10.61 -23.08
CA SER A 14 -28.50 9.59 -22.99
C SER A 14 -27.44 10.07 -22.00
N ALA A 15 -27.82 10.14 -20.72
CA ALA A 15 -26.83 10.23 -19.65
C ALA A 15 -25.89 9.03 -19.81
N ALA A 16 -24.64 9.31 -20.18
CA ALA A 16 -23.62 8.29 -20.36
C ALA A 16 -23.55 7.44 -19.08
N ARG A 17 -23.94 6.17 -19.19
CA ARG A 17 -23.83 5.20 -18.07
C ARG A 17 -22.40 5.29 -17.53
N PRO A 18 -22.18 5.38 -16.21
CA PRO A 18 -20.84 5.22 -15.67
C PRO A 18 -20.31 3.87 -16.18
N ALA A 19 -19.12 3.89 -16.78
CA ALA A 19 -18.53 2.71 -17.37
C ALA A 19 -18.32 1.66 -16.28
N GLN A 20 -19.22 0.67 -16.20
CA GLN A 20 -19.05 -0.47 -15.30
C GLN A 20 -17.81 -1.24 -15.73
N LEU A 21 -16.87 -1.43 -14.80
CA LEU A 21 -15.68 -2.23 -15.04
C LEU A 21 -16.11 -3.69 -15.27
N HIS A 22 -15.49 -4.35 -16.25
CA HIS A 22 -15.77 -5.75 -16.52
C HIS A 22 -15.23 -6.63 -15.39
N ARG A 23 -16.13 -7.35 -14.70
CA ARG A 23 -15.79 -8.35 -13.67
C ARG A 23 -15.06 -9.53 -14.30
N THR A 24 -13.74 -9.49 -14.27
CA THR A 24 -12.86 -10.41 -15.01
C THR A 24 -11.83 -11.09 -14.11
N LEU A 25 -11.57 -10.56 -12.91
CA LEU A 25 -10.55 -11.06 -12.01
C LEU A 25 -11.09 -12.21 -11.14
N SER A 26 -10.40 -13.34 -11.18
CA SER A 26 -10.61 -14.49 -10.29
C SER A 26 -9.80 -14.36 -9.00
N ALA A 27 -10.03 -15.27 -8.05
CA ALA A 27 -9.23 -15.34 -6.82
C ALA A 27 -7.72 -15.45 -7.06
N VAL A 28 -7.28 -16.14 -8.12
CA VAL A 28 -5.85 -16.28 -8.46
C VAL A 28 -5.30 -14.95 -8.99
N ASP A 29 -6.07 -14.25 -9.83
CA ASP A 29 -5.67 -12.95 -10.37
C ASP A 29 -5.54 -11.91 -9.25
N LEU A 30 -6.47 -11.92 -8.30
CA LEU A 30 -6.43 -11.08 -7.10
C LEU A 30 -5.28 -11.45 -6.16
N MET A 31 -4.96 -12.74 -6.01
CA MET A 31 -3.79 -13.19 -5.26
C MET A 31 -2.49 -12.70 -5.89
N LEU A 32 -2.35 -12.84 -7.21
CA LEU A 32 -1.19 -12.32 -7.95
C LEU A 32 -1.09 -10.80 -7.86
N LEU A 33 -2.22 -10.08 -7.91
CA LEU A 33 -2.26 -8.64 -7.67
C LEU A 33 -1.74 -8.30 -6.27
N GLY A 34 -2.19 -9.01 -5.25
CA GLY A 34 -1.71 -8.84 -3.88
C GLY A 34 -0.22 -9.13 -3.76
N VAL A 35 0.27 -10.25 -4.31
CA VAL A 35 1.71 -10.58 -4.32
C VAL A 35 2.52 -9.50 -5.06
N GLY A 36 2.01 -8.99 -6.17
CA GLY A 36 2.64 -7.92 -6.94
C GLY A 36 2.74 -6.59 -6.19
N ALA A 37 1.75 -6.28 -5.36
CA ALA A 37 1.74 -5.10 -4.51
C ALA A 37 2.65 -5.24 -3.28
N ILE A 38 2.67 -6.42 -2.67
CA ILE A 38 3.45 -6.72 -1.45
C ILE A 38 4.95 -6.87 -1.79
N VAL A 39 5.29 -7.59 -2.85
CA VAL A 39 6.68 -7.87 -3.24
C VAL A 39 7.32 -6.64 -3.92
N GLY A 40 8.22 -5.98 -3.20
CA GLY A 40 8.96 -4.81 -3.68
C GLY A 40 10.19 -4.49 -2.83
N ALA A 41 10.45 -3.19 -2.61
CA ALA A 41 11.65 -2.73 -1.91
C ALA A 41 11.81 -3.29 -0.47
N GLY A 42 10.72 -3.70 0.19
CA GLY A 42 10.77 -4.30 1.52
C GLY A 42 11.64 -5.55 1.60
N ILE A 43 11.38 -6.52 0.71
CA ILE A 43 12.18 -7.75 0.67
C ILE A 43 13.55 -7.53 0.05
N PHE A 44 13.64 -6.73 -1.02
CA PHE A 44 14.89 -6.57 -1.76
C PHE A 44 15.92 -5.67 -1.06
N VAL A 45 15.50 -4.74 -0.19
CA VAL A 45 16.38 -3.74 0.42
C VAL A 45 16.27 -3.73 1.95
N LEU A 46 15.07 -3.47 2.50
CA LEU A 46 14.90 -3.29 3.94
C LEU A 46 15.21 -4.55 4.75
N THR A 47 15.15 -5.73 4.14
CA THR A 47 15.54 -7.01 4.78
C THR A 47 17.01 -6.98 5.21
N GLY A 48 17.92 -6.47 4.38
CA GLY A 48 19.34 -6.38 4.72
C GLY A 48 19.61 -5.33 5.81
N VAL A 49 18.97 -4.16 5.68
CA VAL A 49 19.05 -3.09 6.69
C VAL A 49 18.56 -3.58 8.05
N ALA A 50 17.39 -4.22 8.10
CA ALA A 50 16.81 -4.75 9.34
C ALA A 50 17.64 -5.88 9.94
N ALA A 51 18.22 -6.77 9.12
CA ALA A 51 19.17 -7.77 9.59
C ALA A 51 20.39 -7.10 10.25
N ALA A 52 20.97 -6.10 9.58
CA ALA A 52 22.22 -5.49 10.04
C ALA A 52 22.06 -4.61 11.28
N THR A 53 20.95 -3.88 11.37
CA THR A 53 20.77 -2.78 12.34
C THR A 53 19.81 -3.09 13.48
N ALA A 54 18.91 -4.06 13.32
CA ALA A 54 17.84 -4.30 14.28
C ALA A 54 17.80 -5.74 14.82
N ALA A 55 17.72 -6.75 13.96
CA ALA A 55 17.36 -8.12 14.38
C ALA A 55 18.48 -9.14 14.26
N GLY A 56 19.49 -8.92 13.41
CA GLY A 56 20.49 -9.94 13.10
C GLY A 56 19.86 -11.16 12.41
N PRO A 57 20.39 -12.36 12.63
CA PRO A 57 19.77 -13.63 12.24
C PRO A 57 18.34 -13.82 12.79
N GLY A 58 18.02 -13.18 13.91
CA GLY A 58 16.68 -13.13 14.51
C GLY A 58 15.61 -12.47 13.63
N LEU A 59 15.97 -11.91 12.48
CA LEU A 59 15.04 -11.32 11.51
C LEU A 59 13.94 -12.31 11.07
N ILE A 60 14.20 -13.60 11.10
CA ILE A 60 13.20 -14.64 10.81
C ILE A 60 12.00 -14.50 11.76
N LEU A 61 12.26 -14.30 13.06
CA LEU A 61 11.22 -14.09 14.06
C LEU A 61 10.53 -12.74 13.84
N SER A 62 11.25 -11.73 13.36
CA SER A 62 10.64 -10.45 12.99
C SER A 62 9.61 -10.62 11.87
N PHE A 63 9.92 -11.41 10.83
CA PHE A 63 8.96 -11.72 9.76
C PHE A 63 7.73 -12.46 10.26
N VAL A 64 7.90 -13.39 11.20
CA VAL A 64 6.77 -14.11 11.82
C VAL A 64 5.89 -13.14 12.61
N VAL A 65 6.48 -12.27 13.44
CA VAL A 65 5.71 -11.32 14.26
C VAL A 65 4.99 -10.29 13.40
N ALA A 66 5.66 -9.70 12.41
CA ALA A 66 5.03 -8.79 11.47
C ALA A 66 3.94 -9.48 10.64
N GLY A 67 4.21 -10.71 10.16
CA GLY A 67 3.24 -11.50 9.41
C GLY A 67 1.98 -11.85 10.22
N LEU A 68 2.13 -12.16 11.51
CA LEU A 68 1.00 -12.40 12.42
C LEU A 68 0.17 -11.13 12.65
N ALA A 69 0.81 -9.98 12.85
CA ALA A 69 0.10 -8.70 12.96
C ALA A 69 -0.69 -8.39 11.68
N CYS A 70 -0.07 -8.59 10.52
CA CYS A 70 -0.72 -8.45 9.23
C CYS A 70 -1.85 -9.47 9.02
N LEU A 71 -1.72 -10.70 9.50
CA LEU A 71 -2.77 -11.72 9.39
C LEU A 71 -4.03 -11.31 10.13
N PHE A 72 -3.91 -10.84 11.37
CA PHE A 72 -5.06 -10.36 12.13
C PHE A 72 -5.75 -9.17 11.45
N ALA A 73 -4.97 -8.22 10.93
CA ALA A 73 -5.50 -7.10 10.15
C ALA A 73 -6.15 -7.57 8.83
N ALA A 74 -5.50 -8.45 8.08
CA ALA A 74 -5.96 -8.97 6.80
C ALA A 74 -7.29 -9.73 6.92
N LEU A 75 -7.52 -10.45 8.02
CA LEU A 75 -8.82 -11.05 8.32
C LEU A 75 -9.92 -9.98 8.46
N CYS A 76 -9.64 -8.86 9.14
CA CYS A 76 -10.58 -7.74 9.24
C CYS A 76 -10.84 -7.07 7.89
N TYR A 77 -9.80 -6.88 7.07
CA TYR A 77 -9.93 -6.39 5.70
C TYR A 77 -10.77 -7.33 4.83
N ALA A 78 -10.58 -8.64 4.94
CA ALA A 78 -11.32 -9.63 4.17
C ALA A 78 -12.83 -9.60 4.48
N GLU A 79 -13.23 -9.41 5.75
CA GLU A 79 -14.64 -9.23 6.11
C GLU A 79 -15.21 -7.97 5.45
N PHE A 80 -14.54 -6.82 5.59
CA PHE A 80 -14.97 -5.57 4.96
C PHE A 80 -15.06 -5.64 3.44
N ALA A 81 -14.02 -6.14 2.79
CA ALA A 81 -13.95 -6.26 1.34
C ALA A 81 -15.04 -7.20 0.79
N SER A 82 -15.40 -8.24 1.54
CA SER A 82 -16.50 -9.14 1.15
C SER A 82 -17.89 -8.53 1.31
N MET A 83 -18.07 -7.57 2.23
CA MET A 83 -19.34 -6.90 2.49
C MET A 83 -19.57 -5.69 1.58
N VAL A 84 -18.52 -4.88 1.39
CA VAL A 84 -18.59 -3.60 0.69
C VAL A 84 -17.56 -3.63 -0.45
N PRO A 85 -17.93 -4.20 -1.61
CA PRO A 85 -17.03 -4.36 -2.75
C PRO A 85 -16.94 -3.04 -3.56
N THR A 86 -16.56 -1.95 -2.89
CA THR A 86 -16.30 -0.64 -3.53
C THR A 86 -14.81 -0.31 -3.48
N ALA A 87 -14.31 0.44 -4.47
CA ALA A 87 -12.89 0.71 -4.66
C ALA A 87 -12.21 1.65 -3.62
N GLY A 88 -12.74 1.78 -2.40
CA GLY A 88 -12.34 2.83 -1.44
C GLY A 88 -11.45 2.41 -0.26
N SER A 89 -11.10 1.12 -0.13
CA SER A 89 -10.19 0.56 0.90
C SER A 89 -10.52 1.08 2.33
N ALA A 90 -9.51 1.24 3.19
CA ALA A 90 -9.64 1.61 4.61
C ALA A 90 -10.40 2.92 4.83
N TYR A 91 -10.28 3.89 3.93
CA TYR A 91 -11.00 5.16 3.98
C TYR A 91 -12.51 4.93 3.97
N SER A 92 -13.01 4.16 3.00
CA SER A 92 -14.44 3.85 2.91
C SER A 92 -14.92 3.00 4.08
N TYR A 93 -14.11 2.04 4.54
CA TYR A 93 -14.45 1.20 5.70
C TYR A 93 -14.58 2.02 6.99
N ALA A 94 -13.68 2.99 7.21
CA ALA A 94 -13.74 3.90 8.34
C ALA A 94 -14.96 4.81 8.28
N SER A 95 -15.24 5.39 7.10
CA SER A 95 -16.43 6.23 6.88
C SER A 95 -17.73 5.47 7.17
N LEU A 96 -17.85 4.23 6.69
CA LEU A 96 -19.06 3.41 6.83
C LEU A 96 -19.28 2.93 8.28
N SER A 97 -18.22 2.59 9.00
CA SER A 97 -18.34 2.03 10.35
C SER A 97 -18.40 3.10 11.44
N MET A 98 -17.56 4.14 11.33
CA MET A 98 -17.29 5.11 12.40
C MET A 98 -17.71 6.55 12.05
N GLY A 99 -18.13 6.81 10.82
CA GLY A 99 -18.62 8.10 10.36
C GLY A 99 -17.54 8.99 9.73
N GLU A 100 -17.96 10.20 9.37
CA GLU A 100 -17.19 11.11 8.52
C GLU A 100 -15.82 11.49 9.09
N PHE A 101 -15.72 11.81 10.38
CA PHE A 101 -14.44 12.20 10.98
C PHE A 101 -13.40 11.08 10.93
N ALA A 102 -13.81 9.84 11.23
CA ALA A 102 -12.93 8.68 11.13
C ALA A 102 -12.52 8.42 9.67
N GLY A 103 -13.48 8.57 8.75
CA GLY A 103 -13.22 8.58 7.31
C GLY A 103 -12.17 9.60 6.91
N TRP A 104 -12.38 10.88 7.24
CA TRP A 104 -11.45 11.98 6.96
C TRP A 104 -10.04 11.69 7.47
N LEU A 105 -9.92 11.34 8.75
CA LEU A 105 -8.63 11.13 9.38
C LEU A 105 -7.89 9.92 8.77
N THR A 106 -8.63 8.87 8.40
CA THR A 106 -8.09 7.72 7.68
C THR A 106 -7.66 8.08 6.27
N GLY A 107 -8.44 8.88 5.56
CA GLY A 107 -8.08 9.39 4.23
C GLY A 107 -6.83 10.26 4.27
N TRP A 108 -6.73 11.16 5.24
CA TRP A 108 -5.55 12.00 5.50
C TRP A 108 -4.30 11.17 5.81
N ASN A 109 -4.46 10.09 6.58
CA ASN A 109 -3.39 9.12 6.83
C ASN A 109 -2.98 8.37 5.55
N LEU A 110 -3.93 7.92 4.74
CA LEU A 110 -3.64 7.23 3.47
C LEU A 110 -2.89 8.14 2.49
N ILE A 111 -3.19 9.44 2.46
CA ILE A 111 -2.43 10.41 1.64
C ILE A 111 -0.93 10.32 1.95
N LEU A 112 -0.59 10.35 3.25
CA LEU A 112 0.78 10.22 3.70
C LEU A 112 1.35 8.83 3.36
N ALA A 113 0.63 7.76 3.71
CA ALA A 113 1.10 6.39 3.53
C ALA A 113 1.45 6.08 2.06
N TYR A 114 0.59 6.43 1.09
CA TYR A 114 0.86 6.17 -0.33
C TYR A 114 2.05 6.97 -0.88
N LEU A 115 2.19 8.24 -0.49
CA LEU A 115 3.32 9.08 -0.88
C LEU A 115 4.64 8.52 -0.35
N LEU A 116 4.67 8.12 0.92
CA LEU A 116 5.87 7.57 1.53
C LEU A 116 6.20 6.18 0.98
N THR A 117 5.21 5.31 0.74
CA THR A 117 5.42 4.02 0.07
C THR A 117 6.09 4.21 -1.28
N GLY A 118 5.58 5.12 -2.12
CA GLY A 118 6.20 5.44 -3.40
C GLY A 118 7.65 5.90 -3.25
N ALA A 119 7.95 6.70 -2.23
CA ALA A 119 9.30 7.17 -1.98
C ALA A 119 10.23 6.04 -1.51
N VAL A 120 9.81 5.15 -0.60
CA VAL A 120 10.61 3.99 -0.18
C VAL A 120 10.93 3.09 -1.37
N VAL A 121 9.94 2.83 -2.23
CA VAL A 121 10.13 1.99 -3.43
C VAL A 121 11.10 2.65 -4.40
N ALA A 122 11.01 3.98 -4.61
CA ALA A 122 11.95 4.72 -5.46
C ALA A 122 13.39 4.74 -4.90
N ILE A 123 13.55 4.89 -3.58
CA ILE A 123 14.88 4.82 -2.93
C ILE A 123 15.47 3.41 -3.08
N GLY A 124 14.67 2.38 -2.84
CA GLY A 124 15.11 0.99 -3.01
C GLY A 124 15.48 0.65 -4.45
N TRP A 125 14.73 1.17 -5.43
CA TRP A 125 15.07 1.06 -6.86
C TRP A 125 16.43 1.68 -7.17
N SER A 126 16.67 2.89 -6.64
CA SER A 126 17.92 3.63 -6.83
C SER A 126 19.13 2.84 -6.32
N GLY A 127 18.97 2.09 -5.22
CA GLY A 127 20.00 1.21 -4.69
C GLY A 127 20.49 0.17 -5.68
N TYR A 128 19.57 -0.66 -6.19
CA TYR A 128 19.90 -1.68 -7.19
C TYR A 128 20.39 -1.08 -8.50
N PHE A 129 19.81 0.05 -8.93
CA PHE A 129 20.23 0.73 -10.15
C PHE A 129 21.68 1.23 -10.07
N GLN A 130 22.06 1.84 -8.94
CA GLN A 130 23.44 2.31 -8.73
C GLN A 130 24.45 1.16 -8.73
N GLU A 131 24.10 0.02 -8.13
CA GLU A 131 25.01 -1.15 -8.10
C GLU A 131 25.10 -1.86 -9.45
N LEU A 132 24.03 -1.88 -10.24
CA LEU A 132 24.11 -2.35 -11.62
C LEU A 132 25.03 -1.45 -12.47
N LEU A 133 24.95 -0.12 -12.30
CA LEU A 133 25.84 0.82 -12.96
C LEU A 133 27.30 0.64 -12.52
N SER A 134 27.53 0.45 -11.22
CA SER A 134 28.88 0.21 -10.68
C SER A 134 29.49 -1.06 -11.28
N GLY A 135 28.67 -2.11 -11.46
CA GLY A 135 29.06 -3.38 -12.08
C GLY A 135 29.53 -3.27 -13.54
N ILE A 136 29.08 -2.26 -14.29
CA ILE A 136 29.54 -1.96 -15.65
C ILE A 136 30.59 -0.83 -15.72
N GLY A 137 31.13 -0.42 -14.56
CA GLY A 137 32.18 0.61 -14.46
C GLY A 137 31.67 2.06 -14.43
N ILE A 138 30.35 2.27 -14.31
CA ILE A 138 29.76 3.61 -14.20
C ILE A 138 29.45 3.90 -12.74
N SER A 139 30.31 4.68 -12.07
CA SER A 139 30.06 5.14 -10.70
C SER A 139 29.41 6.53 -10.70
N LEU A 140 28.22 6.66 -10.10
CA LEU A 140 27.66 7.99 -9.82
C LEU A 140 28.48 8.69 -8.73
N PRO A 141 28.76 10.00 -8.88
CA PRO A 141 29.37 10.79 -7.80
C PRO A 141 28.52 10.69 -6.52
N ALA A 142 29.17 10.57 -5.36
CA ALA A 142 28.48 10.43 -4.07
C ALA A 142 27.46 11.56 -3.81
N ALA A 143 27.72 12.76 -4.31
CA ALA A 143 26.80 13.90 -4.26
C ALA A 143 25.43 13.63 -4.90
N PHE A 144 25.36 12.81 -5.96
CA PHE A 144 24.12 12.52 -6.69
C PHE A 144 23.59 11.09 -6.46
N GLY A 145 24.32 10.25 -5.72
CA GLY A 145 23.91 8.88 -5.42
C GLY A 145 23.27 8.69 -4.03
N LYS A 146 23.33 9.71 -3.17
CA LYS A 146 22.98 9.61 -1.74
C LYS A 146 22.16 10.81 -1.29
N ALA A 147 21.28 10.59 -0.30
CA ALA A 147 20.55 11.68 0.34
C ALA A 147 21.49 12.55 1.21
N PRO A 148 21.13 13.80 1.56
CA PRO A 148 21.92 14.65 2.46
C PRO A 148 22.34 13.99 3.77
N HIS A 149 21.43 13.25 4.40
CA HIS A 149 21.72 12.53 5.65
C HIS A 149 22.74 11.39 5.50
N GLU A 150 22.99 10.93 4.28
CA GLU A 150 23.95 9.88 3.94
C GLU A 150 25.27 10.45 3.38
N GLY A 151 25.43 11.79 3.38
CA GLY A 151 26.61 12.50 2.88
C GLY A 151 26.56 12.88 1.40
N GLY A 152 25.42 12.71 0.72
CA GLY A 152 25.21 13.24 -0.64
C GLY A 152 24.53 14.61 -0.64
N TRP A 153 24.10 15.08 -1.81
CA TRP A 153 23.24 16.26 -1.95
C TRP A 153 21.81 15.85 -2.29
N LEU A 154 21.66 14.83 -3.12
CA LEU A 154 20.38 14.34 -3.61
C LEU A 154 20.54 12.90 -4.11
N ASN A 155 19.63 12.00 -3.73
CA ASN A 155 19.49 10.71 -4.40
C ASN A 155 18.82 10.90 -5.77
N LEU A 156 19.62 11.30 -6.75
CA LEU A 156 19.14 11.69 -8.08
C LEU A 156 18.43 10.53 -8.81
N PRO A 157 18.93 9.27 -8.82
CA PRO A 157 18.21 8.20 -9.50
C PRO A 157 16.84 7.92 -8.90
N ALA A 158 16.66 8.04 -7.58
CA ALA A 158 15.37 7.87 -6.92
C ALA A 158 14.37 8.96 -7.31
N ALA A 159 14.82 10.22 -7.38
CA ALA A 159 13.99 11.33 -7.84
C ALA A 159 13.61 11.18 -9.33
N LEU A 160 14.56 10.79 -10.18
CA LEU A 160 14.35 10.65 -11.62
C LEU A 160 13.39 9.52 -11.96
N ILE A 161 13.48 8.36 -11.31
CA ILE A 161 12.54 7.26 -11.58
C ILE A 161 11.12 7.64 -11.19
N ALA A 162 10.92 8.35 -10.06
CA ALA A 162 9.61 8.82 -9.63
C ALA A 162 9.00 9.82 -10.64
N LEU A 163 9.79 10.78 -11.11
CA LEU A 163 9.36 11.74 -12.14
C LEU A 163 9.11 11.06 -13.50
N GLY A 164 9.97 10.11 -13.88
CA GLY A 164 9.84 9.35 -15.12
C GLY A 164 8.54 8.55 -15.16
N LEU A 165 8.25 7.78 -14.11
CA LEU A 165 7.01 7.01 -14.03
C LEU A 165 5.77 7.91 -13.88
N SER A 166 5.90 9.05 -13.19
CA SER A 166 4.86 10.09 -13.20
C SER A 166 4.55 10.56 -14.63
N GLY A 167 5.58 10.79 -15.45
CA GLY A 167 5.42 11.16 -16.86
C GLY A 167 4.72 10.07 -17.67
N VAL A 168 5.14 8.82 -17.51
CA VAL A 168 4.51 7.65 -18.16
C VAL A 168 3.02 7.54 -17.81
N LEU A 169 2.66 7.70 -16.53
CA LEU A 169 1.26 7.70 -16.08
C LEU A 169 0.47 8.91 -16.60
N ALA A 170 1.09 10.09 -16.64
CA ALA A 170 0.46 11.30 -17.15
C ALA A 170 0.11 11.17 -18.64
N LEU A 171 0.93 10.46 -19.42
CA LEU A 171 0.68 10.16 -20.84
C LEU A 171 -0.46 9.16 -21.07
N GLY A 172 -1.02 8.57 -20.01
CA GLY A 172 -2.17 7.67 -20.10
C GLY A 172 -1.81 6.19 -20.13
N ALA A 173 -0.59 5.81 -19.72
CA ALA A 173 -0.25 4.41 -19.54
C ALA A 173 -1.22 3.74 -18.55
N ARG A 174 -1.80 2.62 -18.98
CA ARG A 174 -2.68 1.79 -18.17
C ARG A 174 -2.05 0.40 -18.05
N GLU A 175 -1.90 -0.06 -16.82
CA GLU A 175 -1.54 -1.44 -16.53
C GLU A 175 -2.65 -2.38 -17.03
N SER A 176 -2.28 -3.43 -17.77
CA SER A 176 -3.19 -4.52 -18.09
C SER A 176 -3.03 -5.64 -17.06
N ALA A 177 -4.12 -6.28 -16.63
CA ALA A 177 -4.05 -7.43 -15.74
C ALA A 177 -3.07 -8.53 -16.22
N ARG A 178 -2.98 -8.74 -17.54
CA ARG A 178 -2.01 -9.68 -18.14
C ARG A 178 -0.55 -9.25 -17.95
N PHE A 179 -0.28 -7.96 -18.08
CA PHE A 179 1.05 -7.40 -17.86
C PHE A 179 1.45 -7.53 -16.38
N ASN A 180 0.51 -7.26 -15.47
CA ASN A 180 0.71 -7.46 -14.04
C ASN A 180 1.06 -8.93 -13.70
N HIS A 181 0.34 -9.92 -14.24
CA HIS A 181 0.69 -11.34 -14.02
C HIS A 181 2.10 -11.68 -14.48
N TRP A 182 2.50 -11.19 -15.65
CA TRP A 182 3.84 -11.43 -16.18
C TRP A 182 4.92 -10.84 -15.25
N ILE A 183 4.74 -9.60 -14.80
CA ILE A 183 5.69 -8.97 -13.88
C ILE A 183 5.77 -9.70 -12.54
N VAL A 184 4.64 -10.11 -11.96
CA VAL A 184 4.62 -10.89 -10.72
C VAL A 184 5.38 -12.20 -10.91
N GLY A 185 5.19 -12.87 -12.05
CA GLY A 185 5.97 -14.04 -12.43
C GLY A 185 7.48 -13.76 -12.45
N VAL A 186 7.91 -12.63 -13.03
CA VAL A 186 9.33 -12.22 -13.01
C VAL A 186 9.83 -11.98 -11.58
N LYS A 187 9.06 -11.25 -10.74
CA LYS A 187 9.43 -11.00 -9.33
C LYS A 187 9.62 -12.30 -8.55
N LEU A 188 8.67 -13.23 -8.68
CA LEU A 188 8.73 -14.53 -8.01
C LEU A 188 9.87 -15.40 -8.56
N GLY A 189 10.10 -15.38 -9.87
CA GLY A 189 11.21 -16.08 -10.50
C GLY A 189 12.57 -15.57 -10.01
N VAL A 190 12.72 -14.27 -9.81
CA VAL A 190 13.93 -13.65 -9.26
C VAL A 190 14.18 -14.07 -7.81
N ILE A 191 13.13 -14.09 -6.98
CA ILE A 191 13.23 -14.58 -5.61
C ILE A 191 13.59 -16.07 -5.59
N ALA A 192 12.96 -16.88 -6.44
CA ALA A 192 13.26 -18.30 -6.56
C ALA A 192 14.71 -18.54 -7.03
N LEU A 193 15.20 -17.77 -7.99
CA LEU A 193 16.59 -17.81 -8.44
C LEU A 193 17.56 -17.52 -7.29
N PHE A 194 17.29 -16.47 -6.52
CA PHE A 194 18.09 -16.17 -5.33
C PHE A 194 18.09 -17.35 -4.35
N LEU A 195 16.92 -17.87 -3.99
CA LEU A 195 16.81 -18.97 -3.04
C LEU A 195 17.57 -20.22 -3.51
N VAL A 196 17.46 -20.58 -4.78
CA VAL A 196 18.13 -21.77 -5.34
C VAL A 196 19.65 -21.58 -5.44
N ALA A 197 20.12 -20.41 -5.88
CA ALA A 197 21.56 -20.14 -6.02
C ALA A 197 22.26 -19.95 -4.66
N ALA A 198 21.58 -19.32 -3.69
CA ALA A 198 22.15 -19.01 -2.38
C ALA A 198 22.03 -20.17 -1.38
N ALA A 199 20.97 -20.99 -1.42
CA ALA A 199 20.75 -22.04 -0.41
C ALA A 199 21.94 -23.02 -0.20
N PRO A 200 22.65 -23.48 -1.25
CA PRO A 200 23.82 -24.35 -1.08
C PRO A 200 24.98 -23.71 -0.30
N HIS A 201 25.01 -22.37 -0.23
CA HIS A 201 26.08 -21.60 0.39
C HIS A 201 25.78 -21.23 1.85
N VAL A 202 24.64 -21.66 2.41
CA VAL A 202 24.22 -21.34 3.77
C VAL A 202 25.18 -21.96 4.78
N ARG A 203 25.67 -21.12 5.68
CA ARG A 203 26.61 -21.47 6.75
C ARG A 203 25.94 -21.18 8.10
N PRO A 204 25.51 -22.20 8.86
CA PRO A 204 24.82 -22.02 10.13
C PRO A 204 25.59 -21.19 11.16
N GLU A 205 26.91 -21.07 11.01
CA GLU A 205 27.77 -20.23 11.84
C GLU A 205 27.38 -18.74 11.75
N ASN A 206 26.85 -18.30 10.61
CA ASN A 206 26.38 -16.92 10.43
C ASN A 206 25.14 -16.60 11.28
N TRP A 207 24.43 -17.62 11.79
CA TRP A 207 23.32 -17.44 12.70
C TRP A 207 23.74 -17.36 14.17
N GLN A 208 25.04 -17.34 14.48
CA GLN A 208 25.52 -17.19 15.86
C GLN A 208 26.13 -15.80 16.10
N PRO A 209 25.67 -15.06 17.13
CA PRO A 209 24.49 -15.34 17.96
C PRO A 209 23.19 -15.09 17.19
N LEU A 210 22.13 -15.88 17.47
CA LEU A 210 20.83 -15.75 16.76
C LEU A 210 20.15 -14.41 17.06
N LEU A 211 20.23 -13.97 18.32
CA LEU A 211 19.58 -12.75 18.80
C LEU A 211 20.64 -11.74 19.30
N PRO A 212 21.50 -11.19 18.43
CA PRO A 212 22.56 -10.27 18.84
C PRO A 212 22.01 -9.00 19.52
N PHE A 213 20.79 -8.61 19.18
CA PHE A 213 20.08 -7.45 19.72
C PHE A 213 18.95 -7.83 20.69
N GLY A 214 18.87 -9.11 21.09
CA GLY A 214 17.82 -9.66 21.93
C GLY A 214 16.41 -9.54 21.33
N TRP A 215 15.40 -9.80 22.16
CA TRP A 215 13.99 -9.70 21.75
C TRP A 215 13.55 -8.29 21.37
N LYS A 216 14.15 -7.25 21.98
CA LYS A 216 13.90 -5.85 21.59
C LYS A 216 14.30 -5.60 20.13
N GLY A 217 15.44 -6.15 19.70
CA GLY A 217 15.86 -6.09 18.29
C GLY A 217 14.94 -6.81 17.34
N VAL A 218 14.39 -7.97 17.74
CA VAL A 218 13.37 -8.68 16.94
C VAL A 218 12.12 -7.83 16.74
N MET A 219 11.64 -7.15 17.79
CA MET A 219 10.46 -6.29 17.69
C MET A 219 10.71 -5.03 16.87
N ALA A 220 11.86 -4.38 17.03
CA ALA A 220 12.27 -3.26 16.19
C ALA A 220 12.42 -3.68 14.71
N GLY A 221 13.02 -4.84 14.47
CA GLY A 221 13.11 -5.45 13.14
C GLY A 221 11.73 -5.71 12.55
N ALA A 222 10.79 -6.25 13.35
CA ALA A 222 9.41 -6.52 12.93
C ALA A 222 8.68 -5.22 12.55
N ALA A 223 8.87 -4.16 13.33
CA ALA A 223 8.29 -2.85 13.04
C ALA A 223 8.86 -2.22 11.77
N LEU A 224 10.14 -2.43 11.44
CA LEU A 224 10.76 -1.93 10.21
C LEU A 224 10.35 -2.75 8.97
N ILE A 225 10.49 -4.07 9.02
CA ILE A 225 10.14 -4.97 7.91
C ILE A 225 8.63 -5.15 7.70
N PHE A 226 7.80 -4.62 8.61
CA PHE A 226 6.36 -4.50 8.39
C PHE A 226 6.04 -3.85 7.03
N PHE A 227 6.90 -2.92 6.58
CA PHE A 227 6.81 -2.32 5.26
C PHE A 227 6.68 -3.35 4.14
N ALA A 228 7.40 -4.46 4.24
CA ALA A 228 7.38 -5.51 3.23
C ALA A 228 6.01 -6.16 3.07
N TYR A 229 5.13 -6.08 4.09
CA TYR A 229 3.79 -6.63 4.06
C TYR A 229 2.70 -5.64 3.62
N VAL A 230 3.04 -4.36 3.49
CA VAL A 230 2.10 -3.35 2.99
C VAL A 230 1.76 -3.68 1.54
N GLY A 231 0.46 -3.71 1.21
CA GLY A 231 -0.01 -3.96 -0.16
C GLY A 231 -1.08 -5.04 -0.30
N PHE A 232 -1.33 -5.91 0.70
CA PHE A 232 -2.45 -6.86 0.60
C PHE A 232 -3.81 -6.16 0.50
N ASP A 233 -3.92 -4.95 1.05
CA ASP A 233 -5.10 -4.10 0.98
C ASP A 233 -5.30 -3.49 -0.42
N ALA A 234 -4.28 -3.50 -1.29
CA ALA A 234 -4.46 -3.13 -2.70
C ALA A 234 -5.45 -4.07 -3.41
N VAL A 235 -5.56 -5.32 -2.96
CA VAL A 235 -6.53 -6.29 -3.49
C VAL A 235 -7.97 -5.80 -3.33
N SER A 236 -8.28 -5.08 -2.23
CA SER A 236 -9.64 -4.55 -2.03
C SER A 236 -9.98 -3.40 -2.99
N THR A 237 -8.99 -2.76 -3.61
CA THR A 237 -9.24 -1.72 -4.62
C THR A 237 -9.73 -2.29 -5.96
N ALA A 238 -9.47 -3.59 -6.21
CA ALA A 238 -9.93 -4.32 -7.38
C ALA A 238 -11.29 -5.02 -7.16
N ALA A 239 -12.02 -4.67 -6.09
CA ALA A 239 -13.29 -5.30 -5.73
C ALA A 239 -14.36 -5.21 -6.83
N GLU A 240 -14.40 -4.11 -7.56
CA GLU A 240 -15.35 -3.88 -8.66
C GLU A 240 -15.03 -4.73 -9.90
N GLU A 241 -13.78 -5.19 -10.04
CA GLU A 241 -13.27 -5.99 -11.16
C GLU A 241 -13.30 -7.51 -10.85
N ALA A 242 -13.63 -7.89 -9.61
CA ALA A 242 -13.68 -9.28 -9.16
C ALA A 242 -14.96 -10.01 -9.64
N LYS A 243 -14.82 -11.28 -10.06
CA LYS A 243 -15.93 -12.13 -10.52
C LYS A 243 -16.92 -12.44 -9.40
N GLU A 244 -16.43 -13.01 -8.29
CA GLU A 244 -17.20 -13.26 -7.07
C GLU A 244 -16.55 -12.52 -5.89
N PRO A 245 -16.74 -11.18 -5.74
CA PRO A 245 -16.05 -10.37 -4.74
C PRO A 245 -16.14 -10.95 -3.31
N GLN A 246 -17.28 -11.54 -2.96
CA GLN A 246 -17.56 -12.12 -1.65
C GLN A 246 -16.62 -13.27 -1.26
N ARG A 247 -16.09 -14.01 -2.25
CA ARG A 247 -15.24 -15.19 -2.03
C ARG A 247 -13.82 -14.98 -2.55
N ASP A 248 -13.68 -14.25 -3.65
CA ASP A 248 -12.41 -14.04 -4.32
C ASP A 248 -11.55 -13.01 -3.60
N LEU A 249 -12.13 -11.94 -3.02
CA LEU A 249 -11.37 -10.93 -2.27
C LEU A 249 -10.73 -11.50 -1.00
N PRO A 250 -11.44 -12.24 -0.12
CA PRO A 250 -10.82 -12.89 1.03
C PRO A 250 -9.67 -13.82 0.65
N ARG A 251 -9.85 -14.62 -0.41
CA ARG A 251 -8.81 -15.55 -0.88
C ARG A 251 -7.61 -14.82 -1.49
N GLY A 252 -7.85 -13.75 -2.22
CA GLY A 252 -6.81 -12.89 -2.78
C GLY A 252 -5.96 -12.28 -1.66
N ILE A 253 -6.60 -11.60 -0.71
CA ILE A 253 -5.94 -10.92 0.43
C ILE A 253 -5.13 -11.90 1.29
N LEU A 254 -5.77 -12.97 1.77
CA LEU A 254 -5.13 -13.91 2.69
C LEU A 254 -4.10 -14.80 1.97
N GLY A 255 -4.40 -15.20 0.74
CA GLY A 255 -3.50 -16.01 -0.06
C GLY A 255 -2.23 -15.24 -0.45
N SER A 256 -2.35 -13.97 -0.85
CA SER A 256 -1.18 -13.16 -1.16
C SER A 256 -0.31 -12.94 0.08
N LEU A 257 -0.93 -12.68 1.23
CA LEU A 257 -0.21 -12.52 2.48
C LEU A 257 0.56 -13.79 2.85
N ALA A 258 -0.09 -14.96 2.80
CA ALA A 258 0.52 -16.23 3.15
C ALA A 258 1.73 -16.58 2.24
N VAL A 259 1.58 -16.40 0.92
CA VAL A 259 2.66 -16.62 -0.04
C VAL A 259 3.84 -15.69 0.25
N CYS A 260 3.58 -14.39 0.45
CA CYS A 260 4.63 -13.42 0.75
C CYS A 260 5.31 -13.71 2.09
N THR A 261 4.57 -14.03 3.16
CA THR A 261 5.15 -14.39 4.46
C THR A 261 6.12 -15.56 4.34
N LEU A 262 5.74 -16.62 3.61
CA LEU A 262 6.62 -17.77 3.41
C LEU A 262 7.90 -17.38 2.65
N LEU A 263 7.77 -16.65 1.55
CA LEU A 263 8.92 -16.18 0.78
C LEU A 263 9.85 -15.29 1.61
N TYR A 264 9.28 -14.45 2.46
CA TYR A 264 10.03 -13.50 3.29
C TYR A 264 10.84 -14.21 4.36
N ILE A 265 10.24 -15.19 5.02
CA ILE A 265 10.93 -16.07 5.96
C ILE A 265 12.09 -16.80 5.25
N LEU A 266 11.84 -17.41 4.09
CA LEU A 266 12.85 -18.13 3.33
C LEU A 266 14.02 -17.23 2.91
N VAL A 267 13.73 -16.04 2.39
CA VAL A 267 14.77 -15.06 2.02
C VAL A 267 15.53 -14.59 3.24
N GLY A 268 14.87 -14.32 4.37
CA GLY A 268 15.54 -13.95 5.63
C GLY A 268 16.50 -15.04 6.13
N VAL A 269 16.06 -16.31 6.12
CA VAL A 269 16.89 -17.47 6.47
C VAL A 269 18.12 -17.56 5.57
N VAL A 270 17.92 -17.56 4.26
CA VAL A 270 19.01 -17.75 3.29
C VAL A 270 19.97 -16.56 3.34
N LEU A 271 19.46 -15.33 3.31
CA LEU A 271 20.26 -14.11 3.28
C LEU A 271 21.19 -13.99 4.50
N THR A 272 20.65 -14.19 5.71
CA THR A 272 21.44 -14.17 6.95
C THR A 272 22.31 -15.42 7.12
N GLY A 273 21.98 -16.51 6.44
CA GLY A 273 22.75 -17.75 6.43
C GLY A 273 23.98 -17.69 5.52
N ILE A 274 23.95 -16.92 4.43
CA ILE A 274 25.09 -16.82 3.49
C ILE A 274 26.04 -15.66 3.80
N VAL A 275 25.57 -14.59 4.44
CA VAL A 275 26.36 -13.41 4.77
C VAL A 275 26.16 -13.02 6.24
N PRO A 276 27.24 -12.76 7.00
CA PRO A 276 27.14 -12.24 8.37
C PRO A 276 26.30 -10.95 8.41
N TYR A 277 25.33 -10.90 9.32
CA TYR A 277 24.32 -9.83 9.36
C TYR A 277 24.89 -8.41 9.36
N ARG A 278 26.07 -8.20 9.96
CA ARG A 278 26.75 -6.89 10.04
C ARG A 278 27.14 -6.31 8.67
N LEU A 279 27.26 -7.16 7.65
CA LEU A 279 27.62 -6.76 6.29
C LEU A 279 26.40 -6.53 5.40
N LEU A 280 25.18 -6.78 5.89
CA LEU A 280 23.96 -6.68 5.10
C LEU A 280 23.38 -5.26 5.01
N ASN A 281 24.02 -4.26 5.65
CA ASN A 281 23.63 -2.86 5.54
C ASN A 281 24.13 -2.23 4.23
N VAL A 282 23.65 -2.76 3.12
CA VAL A 282 23.97 -2.34 1.75
C VAL A 282 22.69 -2.00 1.00
N LYS A 283 22.82 -1.35 -0.15
CA LYS A 283 21.66 -0.87 -0.93
C LYS A 283 20.94 -1.99 -1.70
N ASP A 284 21.60 -3.13 -1.93
CA ASP A 284 21.15 -4.24 -2.77
C ASP A 284 21.42 -5.63 -2.12
N PRO A 285 21.01 -5.87 -0.85
CA PRO A 285 21.51 -6.99 -0.04
C PRO A 285 21.36 -8.37 -0.66
N VAL A 286 20.30 -8.61 -1.44
CA VAL A 286 20.07 -9.90 -2.11
C VAL A 286 21.11 -10.15 -3.21
N ALA A 287 21.40 -9.14 -4.04
CA ALA A 287 22.42 -9.24 -5.09
C ALA A 287 23.83 -9.26 -4.48
N PHE A 288 24.11 -8.37 -3.52
CA PHE A 288 25.36 -8.34 -2.76
C PHE A 288 25.70 -9.72 -2.15
N ALA A 289 24.72 -10.39 -1.56
CA ALA A 289 24.95 -11.67 -0.93
C ALA A 289 25.34 -12.77 -1.92
N LEU A 290 24.74 -12.79 -3.13
CA LEU A 290 25.13 -13.70 -4.21
C LEU A 290 26.55 -13.40 -4.71
N VAL A 291 26.92 -12.12 -4.88
CA VAL A 291 28.31 -11.75 -5.22
C VAL A 291 29.30 -12.26 -4.17
N ARG A 292 28.93 -12.19 -2.88
CA ARG A 292 29.80 -12.60 -1.78
C ARG A 292 30.10 -14.10 -1.76
N VAL A 293 29.18 -14.93 -2.25
CA VAL A 293 29.35 -16.39 -2.35
C VAL A 293 29.86 -16.85 -3.71
N GLY A 294 30.15 -15.93 -4.64
CA GLY A 294 30.72 -16.23 -5.96
C GLY A 294 29.69 -16.37 -7.09
N GLU A 295 28.40 -16.29 -6.79
CA GLU A 295 27.28 -16.45 -7.73
C GLU A 295 27.00 -15.17 -8.54
N ARG A 296 28.02 -14.65 -9.26
CA ARG A 296 27.93 -13.36 -9.96
C ARG A 296 26.86 -13.32 -11.05
N THR A 297 26.67 -14.42 -11.78
CA THR A 297 25.64 -14.50 -12.83
C THR A 297 24.24 -14.41 -12.22
N ALA A 298 24.00 -15.15 -11.14
CA ALA A 298 22.74 -15.07 -10.41
C ALA A 298 22.54 -13.67 -9.80
N ALA A 299 23.60 -13.06 -9.25
CA ALA A 299 23.54 -11.71 -8.68
C ALA A 299 23.08 -10.68 -9.73
N ASN A 300 23.66 -10.70 -10.93
CA ASN A 300 23.30 -9.78 -12.01
C ASN A 300 21.85 -9.99 -12.49
N LEU A 301 21.42 -11.24 -12.66
CA LEU A 301 20.04 -11.58 -13.03
C LEU A 301 19.05 -11.12 -11.96
N VAL A 302 19.39 -11.34 -10.69
CA VAL A 302 18.58 -10.88 -9.55
C VAL A 302 18.53 -9.35 -9.50
N ALA A 303 19.64 -8.66 -9.73
CA ALA A 303 19.67 -7.20 -9.72
C ALA A 303 18.80 -6.59 -10.83
N VAL A 304 18.92 -7.09 -12.07
CA VAL A 304 18.08 -6.65 -13.21
C VAL A 304 16.61 -6.97 -12.94
N GLY A 305 16.32 -8.16 -12.43
CA GLY A 305 14.97 -8.57 -12.08
C GLY A 305 14.36 -7.76 -10.93
N ALA A 306 15.15 -7.40 -9.93
CA ALA A 306 14.76 -6.52 -8.84
C ALA A 306 14.44 -5.11 -9.35
N ILE A 307 15.27 -4.53 -10.23
CA ILE A 307 15.00 -3.24 -10.89
C ILE A 307 13.65 -3.29 -11.60
N ALA A 308 13.41 -4.28 -12.47
CA ALA A 308 12.15 -4.44 -13.18
C ALA A 308 10.95 -4.61 -12.22
N GLY A 309 11.10 -5.44 -11.19
CA GLY A 309 10.08 -5.68 -10.18
C GLY A 309 9.75 -4.45 -9.34
N ILE A 310 10.75 -3.72 -8.86
CA ILE A 310 10.58 -2.51 -8.05
C ILE A 310 10.00 -1.38 -8.92
N THR A 311 10.41 -1.24 -10.19
CA THR A 311 9.80 -0.29 -11.14
C THR A 311 8.29 -0.52 -11.28
N SER A 312 7.87 -1.77 -11.46
CA SER A 312 6.45 -2.11 -11.52
C SER A 312 5.73 -1.83 -10.20
N ALA A 313 6.34 -2.18 -9.05
CA ALA A 313 5.74 -1.87 -7.74
C ALA A 313 5.49 -0.36 -7.57
N LEU A 314 6.44 0.47 -8.02
CA LEU A 314 6.32 1.93 -7.96
C LEU A 314 5.20 2.42 -8.90
N LEU A 315 5.14 1.88 -10.11
CA LEU A 315 4.10 2.23 -11.08
C LEU A 315 2.70 1.88 -10.56
N VAL A 316 2.53 0.67 -10.00
CA VAL A 316 1.26 0.20 -9.39
C VAL A 316 0.89 1.07 -8.19
N ASN A 317 1.83 1.42 -7.32
CA ASN A 317 1.60 2.31 -6.19
C ASN A 317 1.11 3.69 -6.64
N MET A 318 1.82 4.32 -7.59
CA MET A 318 1.46 5.65 -8.11
C MET A 318 0.11 5.62 -8.85
N TYR A 319 -0.17 4.52 -9.55
CA TYR A 319 -1.46 4.31 -10.21
C TYR A 319 -2.61 4.20 -9.20
N GLY A 320 -2.49 3.31 -8.21
CA GLY A 320 -3.48 3.13 -7.14
C GLY A 320 -3.70 4.41 -6.34
N GLN A 321 -2.62 5.12 -6.00
CA GLN A 321 -2.66 6.41 -5.34
C GLN A 321 -3.45 7.45 -6.13
N SER A 322 -3.23 7.55 -7.45
CA SER A 322 -3.96 8.50 -8.29
C SER A 322 -5.48 8.25 -8.28
N ARG A 323 -5.91 6.98 -8.20
CA ARG A 323 -7.33 6.60 -8.09
C ARG A 323 -7.92 6.95 -6.73
N VAL A 324 -7.21 6.63 -5.65
CA VAL A 324 -7.65 6.95 -4.28
C VAL A 324 -7.76 8.47 -4.12
N PHE A 325 -6.78 9.24 -4.58
CA PHE A 325 -6.81 10.69 -4.47
C PHE A 325 -7.88 11.30 -5.38
N PHE A 326 -8.17 10.69 -6.53
CA PHE A 326 -9.29 11.08 -7.38
C PHE A 326 -10.64 10.88 -6.69
N ALA A 327 -10.83 9.76 -6.00
CA ALA A 327 -12.01 9.54 -5.15
C ALA A 327 -12.09 10.59 -4.03
N MET A 328 -10.96 10.92 -3.37
CA MET A 328 -10.91 11.98 -2.36
C MET A 328 -11.23 13.38 -2.93
N CYS A 329 -10.83 13.68 -4.17
CA CYS A 329 -11.24 14.91 -4.86
C CYS A 329 -12.75 14.94 -5.13
N ARG A 330 -13.33 13.81 -5.55
CA ARG A 330 -14.78 13.67 -5.76
C ARG A 330 -15.54 13.87 -4.44
N ASP A 331 -15.01 13.30 -3.36
CA ASP A 331 -15.61 13.35 -2.02
C ASP A 331 -15.26 14.67 -1.30
N GLY A 332 -14.58 15.61 -1.97
CA GLY A 332 -14.32 16.97 -1.46
C GLY A 332 -13.22 17.08 -0.39
N LEU A 333 -12.46 16.01 -0.13
CA LEU A 333 -11.30 16.00 0.77
C LEU A 333 -10.10 16.75 0.17
N LEU A 334 -9.92 16.65 -1.15
CA LEU A 334 -8.88 17.33 -1.90
C LEU A 334 -9.48 18.33 -2.89
N PRO A 335 -8.74 19.38 -3.29
CA PRO A 335 -9.23 20.34 -4.28
C PRO A 335 -9.68 19.67 -5.58
N ALA A 336 -10.92 19.94 -6.02
CA ALA A 336 -11.50 19.35 -7.23
C ALA A 336 -10.69 19.65 -8.51
N SER A 337 -9.86 20.69 -8.50
CA SER A 337 -8.96 21.04 -9.60
C SER A 337 -7.87 19.99 -9.86
N LEU A 338 -7.46 19.22 -8.84
CA LEU A 338 -6.49 18.13 -8.96
C LEU A 338 -7.11 16.90 -9.63
N GLY A 339 -8.39 16.65 -9.36
CA GLY A 339 -9.17 15.56 -9.96
C GLY A 339 -9.62 15.80 -11.40
N ARG A 340 -9.28 16.92 -12.05
CA ARG A 340 -9.70 17.16 -13.45
C ARG A 340 -9.00 16.20 -14.41
N ILE A 341 -9.80 15.43 -15.15
CA ILE A 341 -9.33 14.46 -16.15
C ILE A 341 -8.91 15.21 -17.43
N HIS A 342 -7.74 14.90 -17.96
CA HIS A 342 -7.26 15.45 -19.22
C HIS A 342 -7.95 14.77 -20.42
N PRO A 343 -8.40 15.53 -21.45
CA PRO A 343 -9.26 15.00 -22.52
C PRO A 343 -8.62 13.91 -23.38
N VAL A 344 -7.30 13.95 -23.59
CA VAL A 344 -6.58 13.01 -24.47
C VAL A 344 -6.15 11.75 -23.71
N SER A 345 -5.33 11.91 -22.68
CA SER A 345 -4.81 10.80 -21.87
C SER A 345 -5.87 10.12 -20.99
N ARG A 346 -7.02 10.77 -20.75
CA ARG A 346 -8.08 10.30 -19.85
C ARG A 346 -7.56 9.98 -18.45
N THR A 347 -6.58 10.76 -17.98
CA THR A 347 -5.97 10.66 -16.65
C THR A 347 -5.97 12.01 -15.92
N PRO A 348 -5.96 12.03 -14.57
CA PRO A 348 -5.84 13.26 -13.79
C PRO A 348 -4.39 13.75 -13.75
N VAL A 349 -3.89 14.30 -14.87
CA VAL A 349 -2.47 14.67 -15.06
C VAL A 349 -1.91 15.56 -13.95
N ARG A 350 -2.68 16.55 -13.48
CA ARG A 350 -2.25 17.47 -12.41
C ARG A 350 -1.97 16.72 -11.11
N MET A 351 -2.84 15.77 -10.76
CA MET A 351 -2.66 14.91 -9.60
C MET A 351 -1.41 14.05 -9.73
N ILE A 352 -1.25 13.41 -10.89
CA ILE A 352 -0.14 12.50 -11.15
C ILE A 352 1.20 13.24 -11.04
N VAL A 353 1.32 14.41 -11.67
CA VAL A 353 2.53 15.24 -11.62
C VAL A 353 2.82 15.73 -10.20
N LEU A 354 1.79 16.13 -9.44
CA LEU A 354 1.96 16.53 -8.05
C LEU A 354 2.46 15.36 -7.19
N ILE A 355 1.84 14.19 -7.32
CA ILE A 355 2.25 12.96 -6.62
C ILE A 355 3.70 12.62 -6.97
N GLY A 356 4.05 12.59 -8.25
CA GLY A 356 5.40 12.31 -8.72
C GLY A 356 6.44 13.28 -8.19
N ALA A 357 6.13 14.58 -8.18
CA ALA A 357 7.01 15.61 -7.64
C ALA A 357 7.23 15.46 -6.13
N VAL A 358 6.18 15.17 -5.36
CA VAL A 358 6.29 14.95 -3.91
C VAL A 358 7.08 13.69 -3.61
N ILE A 359 6.80 12.58 -4.31
CA ILE A 359 7.56 11.33 -4.17
C ILE A 359 9.03 11.57 -4.52
N ALA A 360 9.33 12.27 -5.61
CA ALA A 360 10.69 12.58 -6.02
C ALA A 360 11.44 13.44 -4.98
N GLY A 361 10.76 14.42 -4.38
CA GLY A 361 11.32 15.20 -3.28
C GLY A 361 11.64 14.33 -2.06
N ILE A 362 10.69 13.51 -1.61
CA ILE A 362 10.92 12.65 -0.44
C ILE A 362 12.03 11.63 -0.73
N ALA A 363 11.97 10.95 -1.87
CA ALA A 363 12.94 9.92 -2.28
C ALA A 363 14.34 10.48 -2.53
N GLY A 364 14.44 11.74 -2.96
CA GLY A 364 15.71 12.42 -3.19
C GLY A 364 16.41 12.87 -1.91
N PHE A 365 15.66 13.33 -0.91
CA PHE A 365 16.22 14.04 0.25
C PHE A 365 16.23 13.24 1.55
N PHE A 366 15.48 12.14 1.66
CA PHE A 366 15.35 11.38 2.90
C PHE A 366 15.91 9.95 2.79
N PRO A 367 16.51 9.42 3.88
CA PRO A 367 17.02 8.05 3.91
C PRO A 367 15.87 7.04 3.98
N ILE A 368 16.10 5.84 3.42
CA ILE A 368 15.05 4.82 3.24
C ILE A 368 14.41 4.39 4.57
N GLU A 369 15.19 4.28 5.64
CA GLU A 369 14.74 3.80 6.95
C GLU A 369 13.73 4.78 7.55
N THR A 370 14.02 6.08 7.49
CA THR A 370 13.13 7.11 8.06
C THR A 370 11.80 7.15 7.29
N VAL A 371 11.85 7.04 5.96
CA VAL A 371 10.64 7.04 5.13
C VAL A 371 9.85 5.74 5.34
N ALA A 372 10.51 4.60 5.47
CA ALA A 372 9.88 3.30 5.73
C ALA A 372 9.22 3.24 7.11
N GLU A 373 9.89 3.71 8.17
CA GLU A 373 9.29 3.79 9.50
C GLU A 373 8.02 4.66 9.50
N LEU A 374 8.06 5.82 8.85
CA LEU A 374 6.91 6.72 8.78
C LEU A 374 5.77 6.13 7.94
N THR A 375 6.10 5.38 6.88
CA THR A 375 5.11 4.60 6.13
C THR A 375 4.44 3.55 7.02
N ASN A 376 5.23 2.80 7.80
CA ASN A 376 4.73 1.76 8.69
C ASN A 376 3.82 2.34 9.76
N MET A 377 4.15 3.51 10.31
CA MET A 377 3.29 4.19 11.28
C MET A 377 1.89 4.47 10.70
N GLY A 378 1.83 4.96 9.45
CA GLY A 378 0.56 5.19 8.77
C GLY A 378 -0.20 3.90 8.45
N ALA A 379 0.49 2.87 7.94
CA ALA A 379 -0.13 1.59 7.61
C ALA A 379 -0.68 0.86 8.87
N LEU A 380 0.11 0.81 9.95
CA LEU A 380 -0.30 0.24 11.23
C LEU A 380 -1.54 0.96 11.79
N ALA A 381 -1.55 2.30 11.75
CA ALA A 381 -2.71 3.08 12.18
C ALA A 381 -3.95 2.79 11.33
N ALA A 382 -3.82 2.68 10.01
CA ALA A 382 -4.93 2.31 9.12
C ALA A 382 -5.48 0.91 9.44
N PHE A 383 -4.60 -0.06 9.72
CA PHE A 383 -5.00 -1.42 10.06
C PHE A 383 -5.73 -1.49 11.40
N MET A 384 -5.30 -0.70 12.39
CA MET A 384 -6.01 -0.56 13.66
C MET A 384 -7.42 0.02 13.46
N VAL A 385 -7.56 1.05 12.62
CA VAL A 385 -8.85 1.66 12.30
C VAL A 385 -9.78 0.65 11.63
N VAL A 386 -9.28 -0.14 10.68
CA VAL A 386 -10.10 -1.18 10.02
C VAL A 386 -10.50 -2.27 11.03
N ALA A 387 -9.59 -2.75 11.88
CA ALA A 387 -9.92 -3.72 12.91
C ALA A 387 -10.99 -3.18 13.89
N LEU A 388 -10.87 -1.92 14.31
CA LEU A 388 -11.86 -1.23 15.13
C LEU A 388 -13.20 -1.08 14.39
N GLY A 389 -13.16 -0.76 13.10
CA GLY A 389 -14.33 -0.66 12.24
C GLY A 389 -15.17 -1.94 12.21
N VAL A 390 -14.52 -3.12 12.16
CA VAL A 390 -15.23 -4.41 12.20
C VAL A 390 -15.98 -4.58 13.52
N LEU A 391 -15.33 -4.26 14.65
CA LEU A 391 -15.95 -4.34 15.98
C LEU A 391 -17.16 -3.39 16.09
N VAL A 392 -17.01 -2.15 15.62
CA VAL A 392 -18.08 -1.16 15.63
C VAL A 392 -19.24 -1.59 14.74
N LEU A 393 -18.97 -2.07 13.53
CA LEU A 393 -20.00 -2.47 12.58
C LEU A 393 -20.79 -3.70 13.04
N ARG A 394 -20.13 -4.65 13.72
CA ARG A 394 -20.83 -5.81 14.32
C ARG A 394 -21.79 -5.40 15.44
N LYS A 395 -21.48 -4.32 16.17
CA LYS A 395 -22.36 -3.79 17.21
C LYS A 395 -23.50 -2.93 16.63
N LYS A 396 -23.20 -2.07 15.65
CA LYS A 396 -24.20 -1.17 15.04
C LYS A 396 -25.17 -1.89 14.11
N SER A 397 -24.68 -2.86 13.33
CA SER A 397 -25.46 -3.55 12.29
C SER A 397 -25.25 -5.06 12.37
N PRO A 398 -25.76 -5.73 13.42
CA PRO A 398 -25.55 -7.17 13.63
C PRO A 398 -26.17 -8.02 12.51
N GLY A 399 -27.33 -7.62 11.96
CA GLY A 399 -28.04 -8.35 10.90
C GLY A 399 -27.41 -8.28 9.50
N LEU A 400 -26.35 -7.48 9.32
CA LEU A 400 -25.73 -7.28 8.00
C LEU A 400 -25.10 -8.59 7.49
N ARG A 401 -25.40 -8.96 6.25
CA ARG A 401 -24.88 -10.19 5.64
C ARG A 401 -23.35 -10.10 5.49
N ARG A 402 -22.64 -11.05 6.10
CA ARG A 402 -21.16 -11.17 6.08
C ARG A 402 -20.76 -12.44 5.34
N PRO A 403 -20.43 -12.35 4.03
CA PRO A 403 -20.05 -13.53 3.25
C PRO A 403 -18.75 -14.17 3.75
N PHE A 404 -17.77 -13.35 4.14
CA PHE A 404 -16.63 -13.77 4.93
C PHE A 404 -16.78 -13.21 6.35
N GLN A 405 -16.51 -14.06 7.35
CA GLN A 405 -16.55 -13.68 8.75
C GLN A 405 -15.18 -13.89 9.36
N VAL A 406 -14.67 -12.85 10.03
CA VAL A 406 -13.45 -12.92 10.83
C VAL A 406 -13.64 -14.03 11.89
N PRO A 407 -12.74 -15.01 11.94
CA PRO A 407 -12.78 -16.06 12.97
C PRO A 407 -12.51 -15.48 14.36
N ALA A 408 -12.94 -16.18 15.41
CA ALA A 408 -12.61 -15.87 16.81
C ALA A 408 -12.88 -14.40 17.25
N MET A 409 -13.92 -13.76 16.72
CA MET A 409 -14.32 -12.42 17.15
C MET A 409 -14.79 -12.40 18.62
N PRO A 410 -14.48 -11.35 19.41
CA PRO A 410 -13.76 -10.12 19.05
C PRO A 410 -12.22 -10.22 19.12
N TRP A 411 -11.68 -11.37 19.54
CA TRP A 411 -10.26 -11.54 19.86
C TRP A 411 -9.32 -11.27 18.69
N THR A 412 -9.70 -11.66 17.46
CA THR A 412 -8.86 -11.37 16.28
C THR A 412 -8.73 -9.88 16.01
N ALA A 413 -9.80 -9.09 16.12
CA ALA A 413 -9.73 -7.64 15.96
C ALA A 413 -8.95 -6.97 17.10
N LEU A 414 -9.12 -7.44 18.34
CA LEU A 414 -8.32 -6.96 19.47
C LEU A 414 -6.83 -7.31 19.32
N ALA A 415 -6.51 -8.50 18.81
CA ALA A 415 -5.15 -8.90 18.49
C ALA A 415 -4.55 -8.04 17.36
N ALA A 416 -5.32 -7.68 16.34
CA ALA A 416 -4.88 -6.74 15.30
C ALA A 416 -4.56 -5.36 15.90
N ILE A 417 -5.47 -4.79 16.72
CA ILE A 417 -5.27 -3.49 17.37
C ILE A 417 -4.05 -3.53 18.30
N GLY A 418 -3.96 -4.56 19.15
CA GLY A 418 -2.87 -4.71 20.12
C GLY A 418 -1.51 -4.94 19.46
N SER A 419 -1.43 -5.83 18.47
CA SER A 419 -0.17 -6.11 17.75
C SER A 419 0.29 -4.90 16.93
N CYS A 420 -0.61 -4.23 16.20
CA CYS A 420 -0.26 -3.03 15.45
C CYS A 420 0.19 -1.90 16.37
N GLY A 421 -0.57 -1.63 17.44
CA GLY A 421 -0.21 -0.63 18.44
C GLY A 421 1.13 -0.95 19.12
N TYR A 422 1.41 -2.22 19.41
CA TYR A 422 2.69 -2.63 19.97
C TYR A 422 3.86 -2.39 18.99
N LEU A 423 3.71 -2.75 17.70
CA LEU A 423 4.74 -2.48 16.69
C LEU A 423 4.98 -0.97 16.51
N MET A 424 3.94 -0.15 16.60
CA MET A 424 4.08 1.32 16.54
C MET A 424 4.98 1.85 17.67
N THR A 425 4.94 1.26 18.87
CA THR A 425 5.83 1.68 19.98
C THR A 425 7.29 1.27 19.79
N ASN A 426 7.57 0.35 18.85
CA ASN A 426 8.92 -0.10 18.50
C ASN A 426 9.55 0.69 17.33
N LEU A 427 8.84 1.65 16.74
CA LEU A 427 9.39 2.60 15.76
C LEU A 427 10.13 3.73 16.47
N SER A 428 10.92 4.53 15.74
CA SER A 428 11.65 5.62 16.37
C SER A 428 10.71 6.70 16.94
N ARG A 429 11.13 7.32 18.06
CA ARG A 429 10.38 8.43 18.68
C ARG A 429 10.18 9.60 17.72
N LYS A 430 11.15 9.83 16.82
CA LYS A 430 11.07 10.86 15.79
C LYS A 430 9.91 10.59 14.83
N THR A 431 9.78 9.34 14.35
CA THR A 431 8.66 8.89 13.52
C THR A 431 7.33 9.09 14.21
N MET A 432 7.22 8.73 15.50
CA MET A 432 5.97 8.91 16.26
C MET A 432 5.53 10.37 16.36
N VAL A 433 6.47 11.28 16.64
CA VAL A 433 6.19 12.72 16.74
C VAL A 433 5.75 13.28 15.38
N TRP A 434 6.45 12.94 14.31
CA TRP A 434 6.10 13.38 12.96
C TRP A 434 4.73 12.87 12.51
N PHE A 435 4.43 11.61 12.80
CA PHE A 435 3.12 11.04 12.52
C PHE A 435 2.02 11.73 13.34
N ALA A 436 2.22 11.93 14.65
CA ALA A 436 1.27 12.62 15.50
C ALA A 436 1.02 14.07 15.01
N ALA A 437 2.07 14.78 14.59
CA ALA A 437 1.95 16.12 14.02
C ALA A 437 1.16 16.11 12.71
N TRP A 438 1.39 15.13 11.83
CA TRP A 438 0.60 14.96 10.60
C TRP A 438 -0.88 14.71 10.90
N MET A 439 -1.18 13.83 11.85
CA MET A 439 -2.57 13.52 12.24
C MET A 439 -3.25 14.72 12.91
N ALA A 440 -2.52 15.48 13.74
CA ALA A 440 -3.02 16.72 14.33
C ALA A 440 -3.31 17.78 13.27
N ALA A 441 -2.45 17.91 12.24
CA ALA A 441 -2.69 18.81 11.12
C ALA A 441 -3.95 18.41 10.33
N GLY A 442 -4.16 17.11 10.10
CA GLY A 442 -5.37 16.60 9.45
C GLY A 442 -6.65 16.88 10.26
N ALA A 443 -6.60 16.70 11.58
CA ALA A 443 -7.71 17.04 12.46
C ALA A 443 -7.98 18.55 12.50
N LEU A 444 -6.94 19.39 12.54
CA LEU A 444 -7.09 20.85 12.49
C LEU A 444 -7.70 21.30 11.15
N LEU A 445 -7.24 20.73 10.04
CA LEU A 445 -7.78 21.03 8.71
C LEU A 445 -9.26 20.66 8.62
N TYR A 446 -9.67 19.51 9.19
CA TYR A 446 -11.08 19.13 9.27
C TYR A 446 -11.91 20.18 10.02
N LEU A 447 -11.45 20.62 11.18
CA LEU A 447 -12.13 21.65 11.98
C LEU A 447 -12.24 22.98 11.23
N LEU A 448 -11.19 23.39 10.50
CA LEU A 448 -11.21 24.59 9.67
C LEU A 448 -12.21 24.48 8.51
N VAL A 449 -12.27 23.32 7.84
CA VAL A 449 -13.22 23.05 6.77
C VAL A 449 -14.66 23.07 7.28
N LEU A 450 -14.92 22.50 8.46
CA LEU A 450 -16.22 22.57 9.12
C LEU A 450 -16.59 24.00 9.52
N TRP A 451 -15.64 24.75 10.09
CA TRP A 451 -15.89 26.11 10.56
C TRP A 451 -16.17 27.09 9.40
N GLY A 452 -15.52 26.89 8.25
CA GLY A 452 -15.76 27.68 7.03
C GLY A 452 -17.09 27.38 6.32
N ARG A 453 -17.92 26.45 6.81
CA ARG A 453 -19.21 26.07 6.23
C ARG A 453 -20.36 26.07 7.24
N PRO A 454 -20.72 27.21 7.86
CA PRO A 454 -21.89 27.27 8.73
C PRO A 454 -23.17 27.01 7.91
N GLY A 455 -23.90 25.93 8.23
CA GLY A 455 -25.26 25.68 7.73
C GLY A 455 -25.45 24.58 6.68
N ARG A 456 -24.45 23.75 6.37
CA ARG A 456 -24.68 22.49 5.64
C ARG A 456 -24.48 21.30 6.59
N PRO A 457 -25.46 20.40 6.76
CA PRO A 457 -25.25 19.22 7.60
C PRO A 457 -24.06 18.43 7.06
N ALA A 458 -23.19 18.01 7.99
CA ALA A 458 -21.94 17.28 7.74
C ALA A 458 -22.14 16.07 6.80
N HIS A 459 -23.34 15.48 6.80
CA HIS A 459 -23.77 14.40 5.92
C HIS A 459 -23.60 14.62 4.41
N ALA A 460 -23.57 15.86 3.92
CA ALA A 460 -23.64 16.15 2.48
C ALA A 460 -22.33 15.89 1.70
N VAL A 461 -21.19 15.72 2.39
CA VAL A 461 -19.87 15.60 1.73
C VAL A 461 -19.56 14.16 1.31
N LEU A 462 -20.11 13.16 1.99
CA LEU A 462 -19.89 11.74 1.66
C LEU A 462 -21.09 11.06 0.95
N THR A 463 -22.28 11.66 1.00
CA THR A 463 -23.50 11.11 0.36
C THR A 463 -23.75 11.66 -1.05
N ARG A 464 -23.14 12.78 -1.45
CA ARG A 464 -23.30 13.29 -2.83
C ARG A 464 -22.79 12.32 -3.90
N GLY A 465 -21.81 11.48 -3.59
CA GLY A 465 -21.37 10.40 -4.48
C GLY A 465 -22.41 9.28 -4.64
N ALA A 466 -23.28 9.07 -3.66
CA ALA A 466 -24.35 8.07 -3.72
C ALA A 466 -25.64 8.63 -4.36
N ALA A 467 -25.93 9.91 -4.16
CA ALA A 467 -27.16 10.54 -4.66
C ALA A 467 -27.10 10.97 -6.14
N GLU A 468 -25.91 11.22 -6.70
CA GLU A 468 -25.78 11.75 -8.08
C GLU A 468 -25.33 10.72 -9.13
N GLY A 469 -25.26 9.41 -8.83
CA GLY A 469 -24.81 8.48 -9.86
C GLY A 469 -24.79 6.98 -9.59
N GLU A 470 -25.56 6.43 -8.66
CA GLU A 470 -25.58 4.97 -8.50
C GLU A 470 -26.84 4.49 -7.76
N GLN A 471 -27.77 3.86 -8.49
CA GLN A 471 -28.65 2.86 -7.90
C GLN A 471 -27.78 1.63 -7.54
N THR A 472 -27.09 1.74 -6.42
CA THR A 472 -26.65 0.56 -5.67
C THR A 472 -27.90 -0.12 -5.12
N VAL A 473 -27.86 -1.45 -4.98
CA VAL A 473 -28.85 -2.22 -4.20
C VAL A 473 -29.17 -1.40 -2.95
N PRO A 474 -30.44 -1.08 -2.63
CA PRO A 474 -30.75 -0.24 -1.50
C PRO A 474 -30.15 -0.89 -0.27
N LEU A 475 -29.07 -0.29 0.23
CA LEU A 475 -28.62 -0.54 1.58
C LEU A 475 -29.81 -0.12 2.44
N PRO A 476 -30.37 -1.01 3.27
CA PRO A 476 -31.59 -0.71 3.99
C PRO A 476 -31.41 0.57 4.81
N GLU A 477 -32.49 1.37 4.89
CA GLU A 477 -32.46 2.72 5.48
C GLU A 477 -31.98 2.72 6.95
N ASP A 478 -31.99 1.55 7.59
CA ASP A 478 -31.48 1.29 8.95
C ASP A 478 -29.95 1.45 9.08
N LEU A 479 -29.19 1.49 7.97
CA LEU A 479 -27.76 1.84 7.97
C LEU A 479 -27.51 3.34 8.16
N TRP A 480 -28.52 4.19 7.96
CA TRP A 480 -28.43 5.65 8.01
C TRP A 480 -29.09 6.23 9.26
N PHE A 481 -28.80 5.68 10.44
CA PHE A 481 -29.27 6.11 11.78
C PHE A 481 -30.51 5.39 12.31
N ALA A 482 -30.42 4.95 13.57
CA ALA A 482 -31.57 4.88 14.46
C ALA A 482 -31.97 6.33 14.78
N THR A 483 -33.06 6.81 14.18
CA THR A 483 -33.77 7.99 14.68
C THR A 483 -34.46 7.61 15.99
N PRO A 484 -34.45 8.47 17.03
CA PRO A 484 -35.40 8.33 18.13
C PRO A 484 -36.79 8.43 17.50
N SER A 485 -37.63 7.43 17.71
CA SER A 485 -39.05 7.52 17.38
C SER A 485 -39.65 8.67 18.18
N ASP A 486 -40.05 9.75 17.50
CA ASP A 486 -41.04 10.68 18.02
C ASP A 486 -42.34 9.91 18.24
N SER A 487 -42.54 9.40 19.45
CA SER A 487 -43.86 8.99 19.93
C SER A 487 -44.58 10.21 20.48
N SER A 488 -45.26 10.94 19.60
CA SER A 488 -46.33 11.86 19.99
C SER A 488 -47.66 11.32 19.47
N SER A 489 -48.33 10.55 20.32
CA SER A 489 -49.79 10.46 20.43
C SER A 489 -50.14 9.91 21.80
#